data_AF-G8C3U6-F1
#
_entry.id   AF-G8C3U6-F1
#
_cell.length_a   1.000
_cell.length_b   1.000
_cell.length_c   1.000
_cell.angle_alpha   90.00
_cell.angle_beta   90.00
_cell.angle_gamma   90.00
#
_symmetry.space_group_name_H-M   'P 1'
#
loop_
_entity.id
_entity.type
_entity.pdbx_description
1 polymer ?
#
loop_
_entity_poly.entity_id
_entity_poly.type
_entity_poly.pdbx_seq_one_letter_code
_entity_poly.pdbx_strand_id
1 'polypeptide(L)'
;MPVLSRFLLGFFSTVGVTGAVVTLLSLNLNSVQEKTARESTQSTQVVENGKQSPTSFSSIVSIEECNLEHVKGANAIEFNGGDATKLCWSSQGVTLTADQKENVNKVLSSAWNEKISLFDVGIAESKTYCRQKEEITDGEEDVSGDNIWPSQSDTECVGKEYIGFGRDSREVFVLRDKAKADWREKFWLCSQACWKTEDWKANGQLKEWSQEELQNWKPLQFFRG
;
A
#
# COMPACT_ATOMS: atom_id res chain seq x y z
N MET A 1 0.68 -62.11 -16.81
CA MET A 1 -0.40 -62.06 -17.83
C MET A 1 -0.78 -60.60 -18.04
N PRO A 2 -0.63 -60.06 -19.26
CA PRO A 2 -0.98 -58.68 -19.59
C PRO A 2 -2.43 -58.60 -20.11
N VAL A 3 -3.14 -57.51 -19.85
CA VAL A 3 -4.30 -57.12 -20.66
C VAL A 3 -4.22 -55.62 -20.94
N LEU A 4 -4.08 -55.32 -22.24
CA LEU A 4 -4.25 -54.02 -22.88
C LEU A 4 -5.73 -53.63 -22.95
N SER A 5 -6.05 -52.35 -22.83
CA SER A 5 -6.99 -51.60 -23.72
C SER A 5 -6.86 -50.10 -23.39
N ARG A 6 -6.26 -49.23 -24.20
CA ARG A 6 -6.77 -48.57 -25.43
C ARG A 6 -8.20 -48.02 -25.31
N PHE A 7 -8.32 -46.69 -25.23
CA PHE A 7 -9.26 -45.91 -26.05
C PHE A 7 -8.61 -44.59 -26.49
N LEU A 8 -8.95 -44.21 -27.71
CA LEU A 8 -8.33 -43.22 -28.59
C LEU A 8 -9.32 -42.05 -28.81
N LEU A 9 -8.74 -40.91 -29.19
CA LEU A 9 -9.26 -39.86 -30.09
C LEU A 9 -10.29 -38.84 -29.59
N GLY A 10 -9.87 -37.57 -29.63
CA GLY A 10 -10.69 -36.40 -29.88
C GLY A 10 -9.82 -35.28 -30.46
N PHE A 11 -9.90 -35.07 -31.78
CA PHE A 11 -9.23 -34.01 -32.54
C PHE A 11 -10.23 -32.90 -32.94
N PHE A 12 -9.65 -31.75 -33.36
CA PHE A 12 -10.22 -30.58 -34.07
C PHE A 12 -10.86 -29.51 -33.15
N SER A 13 -10.63 -28.19 -33.29
CA SER A 13 -10.10 -27.41 -34.41
C SER A 13 -9.50 -26.08 -33.95
N THR A 14 -8.53 -25.58 -34.71
CA THR A 14 -7.93 -24.23 -34.66
C THR A 14 -8.80 -23.17 -35.37
N VAL A 15 -8.35 -21.91 -35.24
CA VAL A 15 -8.55 -20.71 -36.09
C VAL A 15 -9.54 -19.66 -35.56
N GLY A 16 -8.98 -18.56 -35.07
CA GLY A 16 -9.63 -17.25 -34.91
C GLY A 16 -8.56 -16.17 -35.04
N VAL A 17 -8.41 -15.63 -36.25
CA VAL A 17 -7.35 -14.74 -36.72
C VAL A 17 -7.83 -13.29 -36.64
N THR A 18 -6.96 -12.38 -36.15
CA THR A 18 -6.88 -10.90 -36.37
C THR A 18 -8.14 -10.07 -36.13
N GLY A 19 -8.13 -8.98 -35.37
CA GLY A 19 -7.19 -7.87 -35.40
C GLY A 19 -7.96 -6.62 -35.84
N ALA A 20 -8.03 -5.60 -34.98
CA ALA A 20 -8.39 -4.24 -35.39
C ALA A 20 -7.66 -3.25 -34.48
N VAL A 21 -6.60 -2.68 -35.03
CA VAL A 21 -5.90 -1.49 -34.54
C VAL A 21 -6.84 -0.30 -34.74
N VAL A 22 -7.20 0.40 -33.66
CA VAL A 22 -7.90 1.68 -33.77
C VAL A 22 -6.85 2.78 -33.80
N THR A 23 -6.59 3.30 -35.00
CA THR A 23 -5.80 4.50 -35.25
C THR A 23 -6.55 5.76 -34.79
N LEU A 24 -5.82 6.64 -34.10
CA LEU A 24 -6.19 8.01 -33.78
C LEU A 24 -6.49 8.80 -35.06
N LEU A 25 -7.67 9.43 -35.12
CA LEU A 25 -7.96 10.51 -36.06
C LEU A 25 -7.50 11.82 -35.43
N SER A 26 -6.47 12.42 -35.99
CA SER A 26 -6.13 13.83 -35.83
C SER A 26 -6.24 14.51 -37.18
N LEU A 27 -7.20 15.42 -37.31
CA LEU A 27 -7.38 16.38 -38.41
C LEU A 27 -8.19 17.55 -37.79
N ASN A 28 -7.92 18.83 -38.03
CA ASN A 28 -6.90 19.48 -38.86
C ASN A 28 -6.78 20.93 -38.38
N LEU A 29 -5.63 21.54 -38.67
CA LEU A 29 -5.35 22.96 -38.54
C LEU A 29 -6.41 23.80 -39.26
N ASN A 30 -6.83 24.89 -38.62
CA ASN A 30 -7.13 26.12 -39.35
C ASN A 30 -6.11 27.19 -38.94
N SER A 31 -5.37 27.61 -39.96
CA SER A 31 -4.52 28.78 -40.04
C SER A 31 -5.29 30.06 -39.71
N VAL A 32 -4.70 30.96 -38.90
CA VAL A 32 -4.51 32.39 -39.21
C VAL A 32 -3.36 32.89 -38.32
N GLN A 33 -2.33 33.47 -38.94
CA GLN A 33 -1.35 34.29 -38.25
C GLN A 33 -1.99 35.61 -37.84
N GLU A 34 -1.82 36.04 -36.59
CA GLU A 34 -1.60 37.46 -36.33
C GLU A 34 -0.75 37.65 -35.06
N LYS A 35 0.32 38.42 -35.24
CA LYS A 35 1.15 38.97 -34.16
C LYS A 35 0.28 39.90 -33.31
N THR A 36 0.51 39.92 -32.00
CA THR A 36 0.86 41.12 -31.19
C THR A 36 0.29 41.01 -29.76
N ALA A 37 1.17 41.24 -28.79
CA ALA A 37 0.98 41.71 -27.42
C ALA A 37 0.15 40.90 -26.40
N ARG A 38 0.79 40.80 -25.21
CA ARG A 38 0.23 40.60 -23.87
C ARG A 38 -1.28 40.82 -23.75
N GLU A 39 -1.98 39.86 -23.17
CA GLU A 39 -2.91 40.16 -22.10
C GLU A 39 -3.16 38.95 -21.20
N SER A 40 -3.02 39.22 -19.91
CA SER A 40 -3.43 38.38 -18.81
C SER A 40 -4.90 38.04 -18.97
N THR A 41 -5.25 36.79 -19.31
CA THR A 41 -6.61 36.29 -19.10
C THR A 41 -6.80 35.99 -17.62
N GLN A 42 -7.04 37.08 -16.93
CA GLN A 42 -7.79 37.20 -15.69
C GLN A 42 -9.08 36.39 -15.86
N SER A 43 -9.12 35.19 -15.29
CA SER A 43 -10.39 34.49 -15.08
C SER A 43 -11.20 35.34 -14.12
N THR A 44 -12.30 35.88 -14.65
CA THR A 44 -13.32 36.67 -13.99
C THR A 44 -13.58 36.18 -12.58
N GLN A 45 -13.14 36.96 -11.58
CA GLN A 45 -13.69 36.89 -10.25
C GLN A 45 -15.11 37.44 -10.31
N VAL A 46 -16.10 36.55 -10.24
CA VAL A 46 -17.39 36.92 -9.67
C VAL A 46 -17.15 37.07 -8.17
N VAL A 47 -17.02 38.32 -7.73
CA VAL A 47 -17.08 38.68 -6.33
C VAL A 47 -18.53 38.48 -5.89
N GLU A 48 -18.79 37.36 -5.22
CA GLU A 48 -19.92 37.25 -4.31
C GLU A 48 -19.38 37.10 -2.89
N ASN A 49 -19.75 38.06 -2.06
CA ASN A 49 -19.25 38.25 -0.71
C ASN A 49 -19.55 37.04 0.19
N GLY A 50 -18.51 36.61 0.92
CA GLY A 50 -18.68 36.07 2.27
C GLY A 50 -18.71 34.55 2.40
N LYS A 51 -17.53 33.93 2.25
CA LYS A 51 -16.88 33.01 3.22
C LYS A 51 -15.84 32.22 2.43
N GLN A 52 -14.62 32.75 2.32
CA GLN A 52 -13.49 31.99 1.79
C GLN A 52 -13.23 30.83 2.75
N SER A 53 -13.78 29.65 2.43
CA SER A 53 -13.17 28.41 2.89
C SER A 53 -11.76 28.38 2.30
N PRO A 54 -10.72 28.13 3.11
CA PRO A 54 -9.41 27.85 2.54
C PRO A 54 -9.57 26.59 1.68
N THR A 55 -9.38 26.72 0.38
CA THR A 55 -9.08 25.56 -0.47
C THR A 55 -7.74 25.03 0.01
N SER A 56 -7.78 24.15 1.01
CA SER A 56 -6.62 23.42 1.50
C SER A 56 -6.16 22.53 0.35
N PHE A 57 -5.14 22.99 -0.39
CA PHE A 57 -4.31 22.04 -1.11
C PHE A 57 -3.65 21.19 -0.03
N SER A 58 -4.21 20.00 0.22
CA SER A 58 -3.54 18.97 0.99
C SER A 58 -2.18 18.79 0.35
N SER A 59 -1.13 19.26 1.03
CA SER A 59 0.23 19.14 0.52
C SER A 59 0.59 17.67 0.63
N ILE A 60 0.89 17.05 -0.51
CA ILE A 60 1.32 15.65 -0.53
C ILE A 60 2.57 15.53 0.34
N VAL A 61 2.47 14.71 1.39
CA VAL A 61 3.50 14.46 2.37
C VAL A 61 4.49 13.44 1.83
N SER A 62 5.74 13.89 1.71
CA SER A 62 6.86 13.01 1.38
C SER A 62 7.37 12.33 2.65
N ILE A 63 7.54 11.01 2.60
CA ILE A 63 8.06 10.21 3.71
C ILE A 63 9.34 9.49 3.27
N GLU A 64 10.42 9.61 4.03
CA GLU A 64 11.70 8.94 3.77
C GLU A 64 12.29 8.26 5.01
N GLU A 65 13.32 7.42 4.86
CA GLU A 65 14.04 6.90 6.02
C GLU A 65 14.88 8.03 6.66
N CYS A 66 14.83 8.15 7.98
CA CYS A 66 15.58 9.18 8.70
C CYS A 66 17.09 8.96 8.57
N ASN A 67 17.82 10.06 8.35
CA ASN A 67 19.21 10.12 8.74
C ASN A 67 19.29 10.17 10.28
N LEU A 68 19.77 9.08 10.90
CA LEU A 68 19.79 8.93 12.36
C LEU A 68 20.56 10.04 13.09
N GLU A 69 21.57 10.65 12.44
CA GLU A 69 22.29 11.79 13.01
C GLU A 69 21.42 13.05 13.09
N HIS A 70 20.45 13.22 12.17
CA HIS A 70 19.56 14.38 12.14
C HIS A 70 18.41 14.29 13.14
N VAL A 71 18.00 13.07 13.51
CA VAL A 71 16.90 12.83 14.47
C VAL A 71 17.39 12.54 15.88
N LYS A 72 18.70 12.59 16.12
CA LYS A 72 19.29 12.39 17.45
C LYS A 72 18.81 13.49 18.40
N GLY A 73 18.01 13.11 19.39
CA GLY A 73 17.40 14.03 20.35
C GLY A 73 16.11 14.70 19.86
N ALA A 74 15.63 14.38 18.66
CA ALA A 74 14.30 14.77 18.22
C ALA A 74 13.22 13.93 18.91
N ASN A 75 12.06 14.55 19.15
CA ASN A 75 10.90 13.82 19.66
C ASN A 75 10.17 13.14 18.50
N ALA A 76 9.89 11.86 18.65
CA ALA A 76 9.03 11.15 17.72
C ALA A 76 7.62 11.77 17.73
N ILE A 77 6.99 11.83 16.56
CA ILE A 77 5.61 12.27 16.39
C ILE A 77 4.71 11.07 16.13
N GLU A 78 3.43 11.26 16.39
CA GLU A 78 2.40 10.29 16.03
C GLU A 78 2.09 10.36 14.53
N PHE A 79 1.76 9.21 13.95
CA PHE A 79 1.28 9.14 12.58
C PHE A 79 -0.05 9.91 12.44
N ASN A 80 -0.20 10.70 11.38
CA ASN A 80 -1.30 11.64 11.17
C ASN A 80 -1.47 12.72 12.26
N GLY A 81 -0.46 12.98 13.08
CA GLY A 81 -0.52 13.92 14.22
C GLY A 81 -0.47 15.43 13.89
N GLY A 82 -0.54 15.85 12.62
CA GLY A 82 -0.60 17.27 12.26
C GLY A 82 -0.20 17.58 10.81
N ASP A 83 -0.12 18.88 10.49
CA ASP A 83 0.29 19.37 9.17
C ASP A 83 1.80 19.27 9.01
N ALA A 84 2.26 18.26 8.28
CA ALA A 84 3.66 18.09 7.91
C ALA A 84 3.75 17.88 6.40
N THR A 85 4.68 18.58 5.73
CA THR A 85 4.92 18.39 4.29
C THR A 85 6.02 17.37 4.02
N LYS A 86 6.90 17.15 5.01
CA LYS A 86 7.98 16.17 4.99
C LYS A 86 8.09 15.47 6.33
N LEU A 87 8.22 14.16 6.27
CA LEU A 87 8.44 13.31 7.42
C LEU A 87 9.56 12.33 7.12
N CYS A 88 10.17 11.82 8.16
CA CYS A 88 11.00 10.63 8.05
C CYS A 88 10.59 9.58 9.07
N TRP A 89 10.91 8.32 8.78
CA TRP A 89 10.70 7.19 9.68
C TRP A 89 12.01 6.51 10.06
N SER A 90 12.01 5.86 11.22
CA SER A 90 13.10 4.97 11.62
C SER A 90 12.54 3.70 12.27
N SER A 91 13.30 2.62 12.19
CA SER A 91 12.99 1.34 12.83
C SER A 91 14.25 0.75 13.44
N GLN A 92 14.21 0.42 14.72
CA GLN A 92 15.39 -0.10 15.40
C GLN A 92 15.68 -1.55 15.01
N GLY A 93 16.90 -1.82 14.56
CA GLY A 93 17.37 -3.18 14.30
C GLY A 93 16.84 -3.80 13.01
N VAL A 94 16.23 -3.01 12.12
CA VAL A 94 15.86 -3.44 10.77
C VAL A 94 16.87 -2.88 9.77
N THR A 95 17.43 -3.74 8.93
CA THR A 95 18.30 -3.33 7.81
C THR A 95 17.59 -3.63 6.50
N LEU A 96 17.39 -2.60 5.68
CA LEU A 96 16.72 -2.69 4.39
C LEU A 96 17.65 -2.33 3.24
N THR A 97 17.44 -2.93 2.07
CA THR A 97 18.03 -2.48 0.81
C THR A 97 17.41 -1.15 0.36
N ALA A 98 18.03 -0.47 -0.61
CA ALA A 98 17.49 0.78 -1.16
C ALA A 98 16.06 0.61 -1.70
N ASP A 99 15.83 -0.44 -2.50
CA ASP A 99 14.51 -0.73 -3.07
C ASP A 99 13.46 -1.04 -1.98
N GLN A 100 13.85 -1.75 -0.92
CA GLN A 100 12.96 -2.02 0.21
C GLN A 100 12.59 -0.73 0.96
N LYS A 101 13.54 0.19 1.15
CA LYS A 101 13.28 1.50 1.76
C LYS A 101 12.32 2.32 0.90
N GLU A 102 12.51 2.33 -0.42
CA GLU A 102 11.61 3.01 -1.35
C GLU A 102 10.17 2.45 -1.25
N ASN A 103 10.02 1.14 -1.15
CA ASN A 103 8.72 0.49 -0.97
C ASN A 103 8.07 0.85 0.38
N VAL A 104 8.83 0.86 1.48
CA VAL A 104 8.33 1.34 2.78
C VAL A 104 7.88 2.81 2.67
N ASN A 105 8.66 3.67 2.01
CA ASN A 105 8.30 5.08 1.80
C ASN A 105 6.98 5.22 1.06
N LYS A 106 6.77 4.45 -0.03
CA LYS A 106 5.52 4.45 -0.80
C LYS A 106 4.32 4.03 0.05
N VAL A 107 4.45 2.95 0.82
CA VAL A 107 3.41 2.48 1.75
C VAL A 107 3.04 3.57 2.76
N LEU A 108 4.03 4.16 3.42
CA LEU A 108 3.80 5.16 4.46
C LEU A 108 3.24 6.47 3.89
N SER A 109 3.76 6.93 2.74
CA SER A 109 3.23 8.11 2.05
C SER A 109 1.80 7.90 1.59
N SER A 110 1.44 6.71 1.07
CA SER A 110 0.06 6.39 0.69
C SER A 110 -0.86 6.41 1.92
N ALA A 111 -0.47 5.72 3.00
CA ALA A 111 -1.23 5.72 4.25
C ALA A 111 -1.45 7.14 4.83
N TRP A 112 -0.44 8.01 4.76
CA TRP A 112 -0.53 9.38 5.28
C TRP A 112 -1.43 10.27 4.41
N ASN A 113 -1.23 10.25 3.09
CA ASN A 113 -1.84 11.21 2.18
C ASN A 113 -3.29 10.87 1.85
N GLU A 114 -3.55 9.60 1.60
CA GLU A 114 -4.83 9.21 1.02
C GLU A 114 -5.76 8.63 2.07
N LYS A 115 -5.24 8.25 3.26
CA LYS A 115 -5.96 7.43 4.26
C LYS A 115 -6.63 6.20 3.62
N ILE A 116 -6.13 5.80 2.47
CA ILE A 116 -6.66 4.80 1.53
C ILE A 116 -5.62 3.67 1.41
N SER A 117 -6.10 2.57 0.84
CA SER A 117 -5.58 1.23 0.90
C SER A 117 -4.15 1.08 0.53
N LEU A 118 -3.51 0.23 1.32
CA LEU A 118 -2.19 -0.27 1.01
C LEU A 118 -2.23 -1.32 -0.12
N PHE A 119 -3.41 -1.60 -0.67
CA PHE A 119 -3.62 -2.48 -1.84
C PHE A 119 -3.11 -1.89 -3.17
N ASP A 120 -3.18 -0.57 -3.37
CA ASP A 120 -2.83 0.08 -4.66
C ASP A 120 -1.62 1.02 -4.56
N VAL A 121 -0.67 0.70 -3.69
CA VAL A 121 0.54 1.51 -3.46
C VAL A 121 1.51 1.55 -4.66
N GLY A 122 1.15 0.95 -5.80
CA GLY A 122 1.97 0.92 -7.01
C GLY A 122 3.29 0.16 -6.82
N ILE A 123 3.35 -0.77 -5.87
CA ILE A 123 4.54 -1.59 -5.60
C ILE A 123 4.42 -2.88 -6.38
N ALA A 124 5.40 -3.14 -7.25
CA ALA A 124 5.43 -4.39 -8.00
C ALA A 124 5.52 -5.59 -7.04
N GLU A 125 4.65 -6.58 -7.26
CA GLU A 125 4.61 -7.84 -6.51
C GLU A 125 4.28 -7.69 -5.01
N SER A 126 3.70 -6.56 -4.59
CA SER A 126 3.18 -6.45 -3.22
C SER A 126 1.95 -7.33 -3.02
N LYS A 127 1.80 -7.86 -1.81
CA LYS A 127 0.62 -8.61 -1.38
C LYS A 127 0.11 -8.05 -0.07
N THR A 128 -1.18 -7.74 -0.03
CA THR A 128 -1.83 -7.21 1.17
C THR A 128 -2.64 -8.32 1.83
N TYR A 129 -2.54 -8.39 3.15
CA TYR A 129 -3.24 -9.34 3.99
C TYR A 129 -3.95 -8.63 5.13
N CYS A 130 -5.04 -9.20 5.61
CA CYS A 130 -5.77 -8.70 6.75
C CYS A 130 -5.95 -9.79 7.80
N ARG A 131 -5.85 -9.40 9.06
CA ARG A 131 -6.41 -10.12 10.21
C ARG A 131 -7.48 -9.22 10.85
N GLN A 132 -8.67 -9.75 11.11
CA GLN A 132 -9.72 -8.99 11.79
C GLN A 132 -9.28 -8.63 13.20
N LYS A 133 -9.93 -7.63 13.78
CA LYS A 133 -9.82 -7.38 15.20
C LYS A 133 -10.42 -8.57 15.95
N GLU A 134 -9.72 -9.08 16.97
CA GLU A 134 -10.30 -10.04 17.92
C GLU A 134 -11.50 -9.37 18.59
N GLU A 135 -12.72 -9.76 18.21
CA GLU A 135 -13.91 -9.48 18.99
C GLU A 135 -13.97 -10.51 20.11
N ILE A 136 -13.73 -10.06 21.34
CA ILE A 136 -14.02 -10.87 22.52
C ILE A 136 -15.55 -10.83 22.68
N THR A 137 -16.26 -11.79 22.09
CA THR A 137 -17.65 -12.05 22.46
C THR A 137 -17.66 -12.90 23.73
N ASP A 138 -18.24 -12.34 24.79
CA ASP A 138 -18.43 -13.04 26.07
C ASP A 138 -19.32 -14.27 25.88
N GLY A 139 -18.72 -15.44 25.60
CA GLY A 139 -19.38 -16.74 25.78
C GLY A 139 -19.46 -17.69 24.58
N GLU A 140 -18.82 -17.41 23.44
CA GLU A 140 -18.72 -18.39 22.35
C GLU A 140 -17.25 -18.76 22.09
N GLU A 141 -16.90 -20.01 22.41
CA GLU A 141 -15.68 -20.68 21.97
C GLU A 141 -15.75 -20.89 20.45
N ASP A 142 -15.51 -19.85 19.65
CA ASP A 142 -15.04 -19.94 18.25
C ASP A 142 -15.22 -18.57 17.59
N VAL A 143 -14.31 -17.63 17.85
CA VAL A 143 -14.26 -16.40 17.04
C VAL A 143 -13.02 -16.45 16.16
N SER A 144 -13.30 -16.55 14.86
CA SER A 144 -12.43 -16.60 13.68
C SER A 144 -11.48 -15.40 13.49
N GLY A 145 -11.14 -14.68 14.56
CA GLY A 145 -10.29 -13.48 14.54
C GLY A 145 -8.81 -13.73 14.29
N ASP A 146 -8.34 -14.98 14.42
CA ASP A 146 -6.91 -15.31 14.28
C ASP A 146 -6.44 -15.48 12.84
N ASN A 147 -7.36 -15.78 11.92
CA ASN A 147 -7.01 -16.09 10.55
C ASN A 147 -6.53 -14.84 9.79
N ILE A 148 -5.56 -15.05 8.89
CA ILE A 148 -5.07 -14.03 7.97
C ILE A 148 -5.57 -14.35 6.56
N TRP A 149 -6.26 -13.43 5.89
CA TRP A 149 -6.66 -13.60 4.49
C TRP A 149 -6.02 -12.55 3.59
N PRO A 150 -5.84 -12.86 2.29
CA PRO A 150 -5.53 -11.84 1.30
C PRO A 150 -6.60 -10.73 1.33
N SER A 151 -6.16 -9.49 1.48
CA SER A 151 -7.07 -8.34 1.39
C SER A 151 -7.28 -7.97 -0.08
N GLN A 152 -8.53 -7.86 -0.50
CA GLN A 152 -8.89 -7.40 -1.86
C GLN A 152 -9.35 -5.95 -1.88
N SER A 153 -9.69 -5.39 -0.72
CA SER A 153 -10.13 -4.01 -0.59
C SER A 153 -9.92 -3.48 0.82
N ASP A 154 -10.06 -2.18 0.93
CA ASP A 154 -9.67 -1.40 2.11
C ASP A 154 -10.68 -1.40 3.25
N THR A 155 -11.95 -1.52 2.87
CA THR A 155 -13.11 -1.48 3.76
C THR A 155 -13.30 -2.78 4.52
N GLU A 156 -12.61 -3.84 4.11
CA GLU A 156 -12.75 -5.18 4.69
C GLU A 156 -11.86 -5.39 5.91
N CYS A 157 -10.82 -4.58 6.10
CA CYS A 157 -9.86 -4.78 7.18
C CYS A 157 -10.02 -3.80 8.35
N VAL A 158 -10.50 -4.31 9.49
CA VAL A 158 -10.75 -3.55 10.72
C VAL A 158 -9.70 -3.84 11.81
N GLY A 159 -8.81 -4.82 11.60
CA GLY A 159 -7.76 -5.21 12.54
C GLY A 159 -6.35 -4.83 12.08
N LYS A 160 -5.54 -5.83 11.79
CA LYS A 160 -4.15 -5.69 11.34
C LYS A 160 -4.05 -5.88 9.83
N GLU A 161 -3.48 -4.91 9.14
CA GLU A 161 -3.19 -4.94 7.71
C GLU A 161 -1.70 -5.15 7.49
N TYR A 162 -1.32 -6.15 6.69
CA TYR A 162 0.07 -6.47 6.37
C TYR A 162 0.30 -6.26 4.88
N ILE A 163 1.40 -5.62 4.51
CA ILE A 163 1.87 -5.57 3.13
C ILE A 163 3.23 -6.19 3.05
N GLY A 164 3.29 -7.35 2.40
CA GLY A 164 4.52 -7.99 2.01
C GLY A 164 4.98 -7.47 0.65
N PHE A 165 6.26 -7.14 0.52
CA PHE A 165 6.89 -6.90 -0.78
C PHE A 165 8.29 -7.52 -0.83
N GLY A 166 8.66 -7.98 -2.03
CA GLY A 166 9.85 -8.80 -2.26
C GLY A 166 9.48 -10.24 -2.59
N ARG A 167 10.51 -11.11 -2.68
CA ARG A 167 10.34 -12.52 -3.08
C ARG A 167 10.86 -13.46 -2.01
N ASP A 168 10.14 -14.57 -1.85
CA ASP A 168 10.52 -15.71 -1.03
C ASP A 168 10.87 -15.33 0.42
N SER A 169 12.10 -15.63 0.86
CA SER A 169 12.62 -15.38 2.20
C SER A 169 13.13 -13.95 2.44
N ARG A 170 13.12 -13.10 1.39
CA ARG A 170 13.56 -11.69 1.47
C ARG A 170 12.38 -10.71 1.49
N GLU A 171 11.19 -11.22 1.75
CA GLU A 171 10.00 -10.39 1.84
C GLU A 171 10.07 -9.52 3.10
N VAL A 172 9.80 -8.24 2.91
CA VAL A 172 9.66 -7.26 3.97
C VAL A 172 8.19 -7.01 4.16
N PHE A 173 7.77 -6.96 5.41
CA PHE A 173 6.40 -6.66 5.79
C PHE A 173 6.31 -5.32 6.50
N VAL A 174 5.36 -4.50 6.05
CA VAL A 174 4.83 -3.38 6.82
C VAL A 174 3.51 -3.82 7.42
N LEU A 175 3.38 -3.70 8.74
CA LEU A 175 2.14 -3.94 9.48
C LEU A 175 1.54 -2.60 9.89
N ARG A 176 0.27 -2.38 9.58
CA ARG A 176 -0.57 -1.27 10.03
C ARG A 176 -1.66 -1.81 10.97
N ASP A 177 -1.71 -1.30 12.19
CA ASP A 177 -2.79 -1.61 13.14
C ASP A 177 -3.90 -0.56 13.03
N LYS A 178 -5.07 -0.98 12.53
CA LYS A 178 -6.30 -0.18 12.36
C LYS A 178 -7.28 -0.39 13.52
N ALA A 179 -7.00 -1.29 14.47
CA ALA A 179 -7.96 -1.73 15.48
C ALA A 179 -8.27 -0.70 16.59
N LYS A 180 -7.48 0.40 16.65
CA LYS A 180 -7.64 1.45 17.65
C LYS A 180 -8.55 2.55 17.13
N ALA A 181 -9.59 2.86 17.92
CA ALA A 181 -10.53 3.97 17.66
C ALA A 181 -9.86 5.35 17.74
N ASP A 182 -8.65 5.42 18.29
CA ASP A 182 -7.80 6.58 18.15
C ASP A 182 -7.23 6.54 16.74
N TRP A 183 -7.52 7.58 15.95
CA TRP A 183 -6.97 7.94 14.62
C TRP A 183 -5.43 7.85 14.45
N ARG A 184 -4.72 7.34 15.46
CA ARG A 184 -3.28 7.13 15.58
C ARG A 184 -2.95 5.72 15.13
N GLU A 185 -2.84 5.59 13.83
CA GLU A 185 -2.33 4.36 13.22
C GLU A 185 -0.90 4.08 13.71
N LYS A 186 -0.64 2.82 14.00
CA LYS A 186 0.70 2.37 14.37
C LYS A 186 1.23 1.47 13.28
N PHE A 187 2.52 1.65 13.00
CA PHE A 187 3.21 0.88 11.99
C PHE A 187 4.35 0.08 12.61
N TRP A 188 4.55 -1.12 12.09
CA TRP A 188 5.69 -1.97 12.38
C TRP A 188 6.30 -2.45 11.08
N LEU A 189 7.59 -2.76 11.17
CA LEU A 189 8.38 -3.26 10.07
C LEU A 189 9.03 -4.57 10.48
N CYS A 190 9.01 -5.55 9.59
CA CYS A 190 9.75 -6.77 9.74
C CYS A 190 10.42 -7.17 8.42
N SER A 191 11.69 -7.56 8.48
CA SER A 191 12.48 -7.94 7.29
C SER A 191 12.99 -9.38 7.31
N GLN A 192 12.89 -10.05 8.46
CA GLN A 192 13.44 -11.39 8.68
C GLN A 192 12.61 -12.12 9.72
N ALA A 193 12.33 -13.41 9.47
CA ALA A 193 11.64 -14.31 10.39
C ALA A 193 10.36 -13.69 11.02
N CYS A 194 9.53 -13.05 10.20
CA CYS A 194 8.35 -12.32 10.67
C CYS A 194 7.24 -13.21 11.24
N TRP A 195 7.32 -14.51 10.96
CA TRP A 195 6.31 -15.51 11.28
C TRP A 195 6.96 -16.68 12.02
N LYS A 196 6.25 -17.28 12.98
CA LYS A 196 6.80 -18.29 13.91
C LYS A 196 7.19 -19.62 13.25
N THR A 197 6.47 -20.04 12.23
CA THR A 197 6.71 -21.33 11.57
C THR A 197 7.44 -21.12 10.26
N GLU A 198 8.32 -22.04 9.86
CA GLU A 198 9.02 -21.95 8.57
C GLU A 198 8.07 -22.16 7.37
N ASP A 199 6.92 -22.78 7.61
CA ASP A 199 5.91 -23.11 6.61
C ASP A 199 4.80 -22.04 6.50
N TRP A 200 5.04 -20.83 6.99
CA TRP A 200 4.09 -19.70 6.98
C TRP A 200 3.54 -19.32 5.59
N LYS A 201 4.14 -19.84 4.51
CA LYS A 201 3.70 -19.64 3.13
C LYS A 201 3.31 -20.93 2.43
N ALA A 202 2.28 -20.85 1.58
CA ALA A 202 1.96 -21.85 0.56
C ALA A 202 1.67 -21.14 -0.76
N ASN A 203 2.23 -21.64 -1.87
CA ASN A 203 2.03 -21.05 -3.21
C ASN A 203 2.37 -19.54 -3.28
N GLY A 204 3.39 -19.13 -2.51
CA GLY A 204 3.81 -17.73 -2.40
C GLY A 204 2.83 -16.83 -1.63
N GLN A 205 1.78 -17.37 -1.00
CA GLN A 205 0.84 -16.62 -0.18
C GLN A 205 1.00 -17.00 1.30
N LEU A 206 0.80 -16.01 2.18
CA LEU A 206 0.71 -16.22 3.62
C LEU A 206 -0.45 -17.18 3.93
N LYS A 207 -0.21 -18.18 4.78
CA LYS A 207 -1.25 -19.13 5.20
C LYS A 207 -2.18 -18.48 6.22
N GLU A 208 -3.44 -18.91 6.23
CA GLU A 208 -4.46 -18.36 7.12
C GLU A 208 -4.08 -18.46 8.60
N TRP A 209 -3.45 -19.56 9.00
CA TRP A 209 -3.02 -19.80 10.38
C TRP A 209 -1.63 -19.23 10.72
N SER A 210 -1.06 -18.35 9.90
CA SER A 210 0.28 -17.82 10.15
C SER A 210 0.29 -16.93 11.39
N GLN A 211 1.24 -17.18 12.30
CA GLN A 211 1.38 -16.43 13.55
C GLN A 211 2.60 -15.52 13.51
N GLU A 212 2.43 -14.27 13.96
CA GLU A 212 3.52 -13.29 14.06
C GLU A 212 4.60 -13.78 15.05
N GLU A 213 5.86 -13.63 14.65
CA GLU A 213 6.99 -13.71 15.56
C GLU A 213 7.25 -12.32 16.16
N LEU A 214 6.51 -11.98 17.21
CA LEU A 214 6.36 -10.61 17.74
C LEU A 214 7.69 -9.90 18.02
N GLN A 215 8.73 -10.64 18.41
CA GLN A 215 10.06 -10.09 18.69
C GLN A 215 10.76 -9.52 17.44
N ASN A 216 10.37 -9.95 16.24
CA ASN A 216 10.96 -9.52 14.98
C ASN A 216 10.23 -8.33 14.34
N TRP A 217 9.03 -7.98 14.82
CA TRP A 217 8.29 -6.80 14.40
C TRP A 217 8.77 -5.57 15.15
N LYS A 218 9.35 -4.62 14.43
CA LYS A 218 9.95 -3.42 15.01
C LYS A 218 9.05 -2.21 14.78
N PRO A 219 8.64 -1.48 15.84
CA PRO A 219 7.78 -0.33 15.67
C PRO A 219 8.48 0.75 14.84
N LEU A 220 7.72 1.40 13.97
CA LEU A 220 8.18 2.60 13.28
C LEU A 220 7.99 3.83 14.16
N GLN A 221 9.01 4.69 14.16
CA GLN A 221 8.97 6.01 14.76
C GLN A 221 9.03 7.05 13.66
N PHE A 222 8.21 8.10 13.78
CA PHE A 222 8.12 9.17 12.78
C PHE A 222 8.69 10.46 13.34
N PHE A 223 9.31 11.27 12.49
CA PHE A 223 9.90 12.56 12.84
C PHE A 223 9.59 13.57 11.74
N ARG A 224 9.60 14.86 12.08
CA ARG A 224 9.51 15.93 11.08
C ARG A 224 10.85 16.02 10.35
N GLY A 225 10.79 16.05 9.01
CA GLY A 225 11.94 16.22 8.13
C GLY A 225 12.26 17.67 7.80
#